data_AF-A0A090ACR2-F1
#
_entry.id   AF-A0A090ACR2-F1
#
_cell.length_a   1.000
_cell.length_b   1.000
_cell.length_c   1.000
_cell.angle_alpha   90.00
_cell.angle_beta   90.00
_cell.angle_gamma   90.00
#
_symmetry.space_group_name_H-M   'P 1'
#
loop_
_entity.id
_entity.type
_entity.pdbx_description
1 polymer ?
#
loop_
_entity_poly.entity_id
_entity_poly.type
_entity_poly.pdbx_seq_one_letter_code
_entity_poly.pdbx_strand_id
1 'polypeptide(L)'
;MTENFLWGKARIFSFALLLIGGIIVGGWMTRRLLVLHPDTDDQQLAEDSSTPENKGDSSTDSDHDVILVTMRRNYFQQCQGIQTYAENYRFYPLTEALFIGSVTFIAIFLTSYFIFYHALEAQKDEIREGLVRAAQAMTTTIDPQLHRTFIHKEQEETKAYQNAIKPFAQILALNKQIKFIYTVILKNDKIYFILDPTPKGDADGDGVEDSVDIMQEYDDPSGLLGEALRTQSTIVTKEPYIDQWGTFFGAYVPFYDDNGSFVGILGMDITADNYFKRLMPIKRATIRAIVAGFFITFVIGSLVWFTRNFSSIVNHNRLSLIKELKQHKHNSCSIL
;
A
#
# COMPACT_ATOMS: atom_id res chain seq x y z
N MET A 1 -8.43 -1.73 -25.25
CA MET A 1 -9.32 -0.71 -24.62
C MET A 1 -9.06 -0.56 -23.10
N THR A 2 -7.98 -1.15 -22.57
CA THR A 2 -7.71 -1.29 -21.12
C THR A 2 -6.54 -0.45 -20.60
N GLU A 3 -5.60 -0.02 -21.46
CA GLU A 3 -4.47 0.82 -21.03
C GLU A 3 -4.86 2.27 -20.72
N ASN A 4 -5.81 2.85 -21.44
CA ASN A 4 -6.27 4.23 -21.19
C ASN A 4 -7.04 4.38 -19.87
N PHE A 5 -7.56 3.28 -19.30
CA PHE A 5 -8.30 3.30 -18.03
C PHE A 5 -7.38 3.30 -16.81
N LEU A 6 -6.24 2.62 -16.88
CA LEU A 6 -5.24 2.57 -15.80
C LEU A 6 -4.48 3.90 -15.66
N TRP A 7 -4.16 4.56 -16.78
CA TRP A 7 -3.54 5.90 -16.76
C TRP A 7 -4.50 7.01 -16.32
N GLY A 8 -5.80 6.88 -16.60
CA GLY A 8 -6.82 7.82 -16.16
C GLY A 8 -6.94 7.91 -14.63
N LYS A 9 -6.91 6.76 -13.93
CA LYS A 9 -7.01 6.71 -12.46
C LYS A 9 -5.71 7.09 -11.76
N ALA A 10 -4.55 6.76 -12.33
CA ALA A 10 -3.25 7.20 -11.81
C ALA A 10 -3.09 8.73 -11.86
N ARG A 11 -3.61 9.40 -12.91
CA ARG A 11 -3.60 10.87 -12.99
C ARG A 11 -4.51 11.53 -11.96
N ILE A 12 -5.64 10.92 -11.63
CA ILE A 12 -6.56 11.43 -10.58
C ILE A 12 -5.92 11.34 -9.19
N PHE A 13 -5.20 10.25 -8.89
CA PHE A 13 -4.48 10.10 -7.62
C PHE A 13 -3.27 11.04 -7.48
N SER A 14 -2.48 11.24 -8.55
CA SER A 14 -1.41 12.26 -8.54
C SER A 14 -1.95 13.68 -8.39
N PHE A 15 -3.11 13.99 -8.99
CA PHE A 15 -3.78 15.28 -8.79
C PHE A 15 -4.30 15.46 -7.36
N ALA A 16 -4.82 14.41 -6.73
CA ALA A 16 -5.25 14.45 -5.33
C ALA A 16 -4.07 14.67 -4.36
N LEU A 17 -2.92 14.02 -4.60
CA LEU A 17 -1.71 14.22 -3.79
C LEU A 17 -1.12 15.64 -3.96
N LEU A 18 -1.14 16.17 -5.19
CA LEU A 18 -0.74 17.56 -5.48
C LEU A 18 -1.71 18.59 -4.93
N LEU A 19 -3.02 18.30 -4.89
CA LEU A 19 -4.02 19.17 -4.27
C LEU A 19 -3.87 19.20 -2.74
N ILE A 20 -3.61 18.07 -2.09
CA ILE A 20 -3.38 18.03 -0.64
C ILE A 20 -2.05 18.74 -0.29
N GLY A 21 -0.98 18.52 -1.07
CA GLY A 21 0.27 19.27 -0.92
C GLY A 21 0.11 20.78 -1.20
N GLY A 22 -0.68 21.14 -2.21
CA GLY A 22 -0.98 22.53 -2.59
C GLY A 22 -1.86 23.27 -1.59
N ILE A 23 -2.78 22.58 -0.90
CA ILE A 23 -3.58 23.16 0.19
C ILE A 23 -2.72 23.39 1.43
N ILE A 24 -1.81 22.47 1.75
CA ILE A 24 -0.91 22.58 2.92
C ILE A 24 0.17 23.66 2.68
N VAL A 25 0.77 23.72 1.49
CA VAL A 25 1.82 24.70 1.16
C VAL A 25 1.21 26.06 0.77
N GLY A 26 0.13 26.07 -0.02
CA GLY A 26 -0.54 27.29 -0.47
C GLY A 26 -1.21 28.07 0.66
N GLY A 27 -1.81 27.38 1.64
CA GLY A 27 -2.36 28.01 2.84
C GLY A 27 -1.28 28.57 3.78
N TRP A 28 -0.07 27.99 3.76
CA TRP A 28 1.07 28.46 4.55
C TRP A 28 1.77 29.66 3.90
N MET A 29 1.85 29.71 2.56
CA MET A 29 2.54 30.76 1.81
C MET A 29 1.70 32.03 1.65
N THR A 30 0.38 31.90 1.43
CA THR A 30 -0.53 33.07 1.35
C THR A 30 -0.68 33.79 2.70
N ARG A 31 -0.69 33.06 3.82
CA ARG A 31 -0.72 33.68 5.16
C ARG A 31 0.61 34.30 5.60
N ARG A 32 1.75 33.86 5.05
CA ARG A 32 3.06 34.43 5.38
C ARG A 32 3.38 35.69 4.56
N LEU A 33 2.84 35.80 3.34
CA LEU A 33 2.97 37.00 2.51
C LEU A 33 2.14 38.18 3.02
N LEU A 34 1.02 37.93 3.71
CA LEU A 34 0.21 38.97 4.36
C LEU A 34 0.87 39.60 5.60
N VAL A 35 2.01 39.09 6.06
CA VAL A 35 2.72 39.56 7.26
C VAL A 35 3.92 40.46 6.92
N LEU A 36 4.23 40.70 5.64
CA LEU A 36 5.41 41.47 5.21
C LEU A 36 5.14 42.77 4.45
N HIS A 37 3.89 43.24 4.37
CA HIS A 37 3.63 44.64 4.00
C HIS A 37 3.52 45.48 5.28
N PRO A 38 4.48 46.38 5.58
CA PRO A 38 4.20 47.48 6.49
C PRO A 38 3.16 48.38 5.80
N ASP A 39 1.99 48.53 6.40
CA ASP A 39 1.04 49.59 6.02
C ASP A 39 1.74 50.94 6.22
N THR A 40 2.21 51.50 5.11
CA THR A 40 2.57 52.91 4.98
C THR A 40 1.27 53.70 4.82
N ASP A 41 0.61 54.03 5.93
CA ASP A 41 -0.58 54.92 5.90
C ASP A 41 -0.61 55.92 7.08
N ASP A 42 0.54 56.24 7.66
CA ASP A 42 0.71 57.29 8.69
C ASP A 42 1.62 58.43 8.22
N GLN A 43 1.49 58.89 6.97
CA GLN A 43 2.26 60.04 6.45
C GLN A 43 1.44 61.21 5.89
N GLN A 44 0.15 61.34 6.23
CA GLN A 44 -0.71 62.37 5.62
C GLN A 44 -1.34 63.39 6.58
N LEU A 45 -0.67 63.76 7.67
CA LEU A 45 -1.08 64.91 8.52
C LEU A 45 0.13 65.75 8.98
N ALA A 46 0.90 66.28 8.03
CA ALA A 46 1.92 67.28 8.33
C ALA A 46 2.12 68.25 7.15
N GLU A 47 1.06 68.90 6.68
CA GLU A 47 1.19 70.01 5.73
C GLU A 47 -0.07 70.90 5.76
N ASP A 48 -0.22 71.72 6.81
CA ASP A 48 -0.79 73.07 6.66
C ASP A 48 -0.57 73.90 7.93
N SER A 49 0.35 74.87 7.87
CA SER A 49 0.12 76.24 8.36
C SER A 49 1.41 77.04 8.29
N SER A 50 1.33 78.05 7.45
CA SER A 50 2.27 79.14 7.23
C SER A 50 2.72 79.85 8.50
N THR A 51 3.97 80.29 8.47
CA THR A 51 4.53 81.32 9.35
C THR A 51 3.69 82.61 9.33
N PRO A 52 3.64 83.32 10.47
CA PRO A 52 4.11 84.70 10.41
C PRO A 52 5.15 85.01 11.48
N GLU A 53 6.18 85.69 11.01
CA GLU A 53 7.13 86.51 11.74
C GLU A 53 6.40 87.59 12.56
N ASN A 54 6.65 87.70 13.88
CA ASN A 54 6.84 89.02 14.51
C ASN A 54 7.46 88.99 15.92
N LYS A 55 8.12 90.11 16.19
CA LYS A 55 8.85 90.59 17.35
C LYS A 55 8.11 90.45 18.71
N GLY A 56 8.91 90.20 19.74
CA GLY A 56 9.12 91.12 20.87
C GLY A 56 7.99 91.35 21.88
N ASP A 57 8.34 91.04 23.12
CA ASP A 57 7.90 91.59 24.41
C ASP A 57 6.68 90.99 25.18
N SER A 58 7.07 90.42 26.32
CA SER A 58 6.45 90.51 27.65
C SER A 58 4.99 90.09 27.83
N SER A 59 4.77 88.89 28.37
CA SER A 59 4.08 88.70 29.65
C SER A 59 4.05 87.21 30.02
N THR A 60 4.77 86.90 31.08
CA THR A 60 4.69 85.68 31.88
C THR A 60 3.28 85.53 32.45
N ASP A 61 2.57 84.43 32.13
CA ASP A 61 1.74 83.57 33.02
C ASP A 61 0.70 82.72 32.22
N SER A 62 0.51 82.95 30.92
CA SER A 62 -0.51 82.27 30.09
C SER A 62 -0.01 81.14 29.18
N ASP A 63 1.30 81.07 28.89
CA ASP A 63 1.86 80.05 28.00
C ASP A 63 1.94 78.65 28.64
N HIS A 64 2.11 78.58 29.97
CA HIS A 64 2.17 77.29 30.67
C HIS A 64 0.84 76.52 30.63
N ASP A 65 -0.29 77.23 30.76
CA ASP A 65 -1.62 76.62 30.73
C ASP A 65 -2.03 76.17 29.32
N VAL A 66 -1.67 76.94 28.28
CA VAL A 66 -1.95 76.56 26.89
C VAL A 66 -1.12 75.34 26.48
N ILE A 67 0.14 75.26 26.92
CA ILE A 67 1.00 74.09 26.71
C ILE A 67 0.42 72.87 27.44
N LEU A 68 0.00 73.00 28.69
CA LEU A 68 -0.60 71.90 29.46
C LEU A 68 -1.92 71.41 28.86
N VAL A 69 -2.79 72.31 28.41
CA VAL A 69 -4.07 71.97 27.78
C VAL A 69 -3.85 71.29 26.42
N THR A 70 -2.90 71.78 25.63
CA THR A 70 -2.56 71.20 24.32
C THR A 70 -1.89 69.83 24.48
N MET A 71 -0.99 69.68 25.46
CA MET A 71 -0.41 68.38 25.82
C MET A 71 -1.49 67.40 26.28
N ARG A 72 -2.42 67.81 27.16
CA ARG A 72 -3.52 66.95 27.65
C ARG A 72 -4.46 66.54 26.52
N ARG A 73 -4.75 67.44 25.57
CA ARG A 73 -5.59 67.17 24.39
C ARG A 73 -4.91 66.20 23.42
N ASN A 74 -3.63 66.38 23.13
CA ASN A 74 -2.84 65.45 22.31
C ASN A 74 -2.70 64.08 22.97
N TYR A 75 -2.50 64.03 24.30
CA TYR A 75 -2.48 62.78 25.07
C TYR A 75 -3.83 62.06 25.02
N PHE A 76 -4.94 62.80 25.17
CA PHE A 76 -6.29 62.25 25.11
C PHE A 76 -6.62 61.68 23.72
N GLN A 77 -6.19 62.35 22.63
CA GLN A 77 -6.30 61.80 21.27
C GLN A 77 -5.44 60.54 21.09
N GLN A 78 -4.21 60.50 21.64
CA GLN A 78 -3.34 59.33 21.60
C GLN A 78 -3.88 58.15 22.44
N CYS A 79 -4.70 58.43 23.47
CA CYS A 79 -5.45 57.45 24.24
C CYS A 79 -6.62 56.85 23.43
N GLN A 80 -7.27 57.62 22.55
CA GLN A 80 -8.45 57.18 21.78
C GLN A 80 -8.12 56.44 20.46
N GLY A 81 -6.92 56.63 19.89
CA GLY A 81 -6.63 56.23 18.50
C GLY A 81 -6.14 54.80 18.21
N ILE A 82 -5.99 53.88 19.18
CA ILE A 82 -5.40 52.55 18.89
C ILE A 82 -6.25 51.43 19.48
N GLN A 83 -7.22 50.95 18.71
CA GLN A 83 -7.87 49.65 18.95
C GLN A 83 -6.94 48.54 18.46
N THR A 84 -6.10 47.99 19.34
CA THR A 84 -5.39 46.73 19.03
C THR A 84 -6.39 45.57 19.01
N TYR A 85 -6.89 45.23 17.81
CA TYR A 85 -7.69 44.03 17.58
C TYR A 85 -6.80 42.80 17.67
N ALA A 86 -6.69 42.21 18.87
CA ALA A 86 -6.03 40.93 19.04
C ALA A 86 -6.98 39.81 18.61
N GLU A 87 -6.84 39.30 17.38
CA GLU A 87 -7.56 38.11 16.95
C GLU A 87 -7.22 36.91 17.84
N ASN A 88 -8.26 36.24 18.34
CA ASN A 88 -8.10 35.07 19.20
C ASN A 88 -8.04 33.79 18.36
N TYR A 89 -6.83 33.30 18.09
CA TYR A 89 -6.62 32.02 17.43
C TYR A 89 -6.82 30.86 18.42
N ARG A 90 -7.85 30.03 18.19
CA ARG A 90 -8.06 28.78 18.93
C ARG A 90 -7.33 27.65 18.23
N PHE A 91 -6.29 27.13 18.88
CA PHE A 91 -5.59 25.92 18.44
C PHE A 91 -6.10 24.73 19.25
N TYR A 92 -6.28 23.58 18.60
CA TYR A 92 -6.58 22.32 19.30
C TYR A 92 -5.49 21.29 18.96
N PRO A 93 -4.32 21.36 19.63
CA PRO A 93 -3.13 20.62 19.22
C PRO A 93 -3.33 19.12 19.11
N LEU A 94 -4.06 18.52 20.06
CA LEU A 94 -4.30 17.08 20.09
C LEU A 94 -5.26 16.63 19.00
N THR A 95 -6.38 17.32 18.79
CA THR A 95 -7.38 16.91 17.79
C THR A 95 -6.85 17.11 16.37
N GLU A 96 -6.11 18.18 16.12
CA GLU A 96 -5.47 18.42 14.81
C GLU A 96 -4.41 17.35 14.51
N ALA A 97 -3.56 17.01 15.49
CA ALA A 97 -2.56 15.95 15.35
C ALA A 97 -3.19 14.59 15.10
N LEU A 98 -4.23 14.23 15.87
CA LEU A 98 -4.96 12.97 15.70
C LEU A 98 -5.67 12.91 14.35
N PHE A 99 -6.28 14.00 13.90
CA PHE A 99 -6.95 14.05 12.60
C PHE A 99 -5.96 13.86 11.45
N ILE A 100 -4.87 14.64 11.41
CA ILE A 100 -3.85 14.55 10.36
C ILE A 100 -3.16 13.18 10.38
N GLY A 101 -2.82 12.67 11.57
CA GLY A 101 -2.25 11.34 11.75
C GLY A 101 -3.20 10.26 11.24
N SER A 102 -4.47 10.30 11.62
CA SER A 102 -5.46 9.29 11.19
C SER A 102 -5.65 9.30 9.67
N VAL A 103 -5.79 10.47 9.05
CA VAL A 103 -5.95 10.59 7.59
C VAL A 103 -4.73 10.03 6.86
N THR A 104 -3.53 10.36 7.35
CA THR A 104 -2.27 9.86 6.76
C THR A 104 -2.13 8.36 6.93
N PHE A 105 -2.47 7.82 8.10
CA PHE A 105 -2.39 6.38 8.38
C PHE A 105 -3.38 5.61 7.50
N ILE A 106 -4.62 6.10 7.37
CA ILE A 106 -5.63 5.52 6.50
C ILE A 106 -5.15 5.51 5.05
N ALA A 107 -4.55 6.60 4.55
CA ALA A 107 -4.02 6.66 3.20
C ALA A 107 -2.90 5.61 2.98
N ILE A 108 -1.97 5.47 3.92
CA ILE A 108 -0.89 4.46 3.87
C ILE A 108 -1.47 3.05 3.93
N PHE A 109 -2.45 2.81 4.81
CA PHE A 109 -3.07 1.51 4.98
C PHE A 109 -3.82 1.08 3.71
N LEU A 110 -4.65 1.97 3.14
CA LEU A 110 -5.42 1.68 1.93
C LEU A 110 -4.51 1.41 0.72
N THR A 111 -3.47 2.22 0.55
CA THR A 111 -2.49 2.02 -0.54
C THR A 111 -1.71 0.73 -0.36
N SER A 112 -1.25 0.43 0.86
CA SER A 112 -0.56 -0.83 1.16
C SER A 112 -1.45 -2.05 0.94
N TYR A 113 -2.73 -1.97 1.32
CA TYR A 113 -3.71 -3.03 1.09
C TYR A 113 -3.97 -3.24 -0.40
N PHE A 114 -4.15 -2.16 -1.17
CA PHE A 114 -4.34 -2.23 -2.62
C PHE A 114 -3.15 -2.92 -3.31
N ILE A 115 -1.92 -2.50 -2.97
CA ILE A 115 -0.71 -3.12 -3.50
C ILE A 115 -0.64 -4.60 -3.08
N PHE A 116 -0.91 -4.91 -1.81
CA PHE A 116 -0.91 -6.28 -1.30
C PHE A 116 -1.88 -7.18 -2.07
N TYR A 117 -3.11 -6.74 -2.29
CA TYR A 117 -4.13 -7.51 -3.00
C TYR A 117 -3.67 -7.85 -4.43
N HIS A 118 -3.22 -6.86 -5.18
CA HIS A 118 -2.78 -7.05 -6.56
C HIS A 118 -1.48 -7.85 -6.66
N ALA A 119 -0.51 -7.61 -5.77
CA ALA A 119 0.72 -8.38 -5.73
C ALA A 119 0.46 -9.84 -5.37
N LEU A 120 -0.45 -10.10 -4.42
CA LEU A 120 -0.83 -11.45 -4.03
C LEU A 120 -1.48 -12.18 -5.20
N GLU A 121 -2.47 -11.57 -5.87
CA GLU A 121 -3.16 -12.22 -6.98
C GLU A 121 -2.24 -12.47 -8.18
N ALA A 122 -1.42 -11.48 -8.56
CA ALA A 122 -0.41 -11.65 -9.59
C ALA A 122 0.57 -12.79 -9.27
N GLN A 123 0.96 -12.94 -8.00
CA GLN A 123 1.86 -14.03 -7.59
C GLN A 123 1.18 -15.39 -7.65
N LYS A 124 -0.12 -15.50 -7.30
CA LYS A 124 -0.88 -16.74 -7.45
C LYS A 124 -0.99 -17.15 -8.91
N ASP A 125 -1.28 -16.19 -9.79
CA ASP A 125 -1.40 -16.43 -11.23
C ASP A 125 -0.06 -16.85 -11.83
N GLU A 126 1.04 -16.19 -11.45
CA GLU A 126 2.38 -16.61 -11.89
C GLU A 126 2.76 -18.03 -11.40
N ILE A 127 2.33 -18.43 -10.19
CA ILE A 127 2.52 -19.81 -9.72
C ILE A 127 1.74 -20.79 -10.61
N ARG A 128 0.47 -20.49 -10.89
CA ARG A 128 -0.42 -21.35 -11.69
C ARG A 128 0.06 -21.46 -13.14
N GLU A 129 0.33 -20.34 -13.79
CA GLU A 129 0.84 -20.33 -15.15
C GLU A 129 2.22 -20.97 -15.26
N GLY A 130 3.10 -20.73 -14.28
CA GLY A 130 4.40 -21.38 -14.19
C GLY A 130 4.28 -22.91 -14.10
N LEU A 131 3.33 -23.40 -13.31
CA LEU A 131 3.03 -24.84 -13.19
C LEU A 131 2.52 -25.43 -14.52
N VAL A 132 1.59 -24.73 -15.19
CA VAL A 132 1.10 -25.12 -16.52
C VAL A 132 2.22 -25.14 -17.55
N ARG A 133 3.05 -24.09 -17.62
CA ARG A 133 4.19 -24.02 -18.55
C ARG A 133 5.18 -25.16 -18.31
N ALA A 134 5.48 -25.48 -17.06
CA ALA A 134 6.34 -26.60 -16.71
C ALA A 134 5.74 -27.94 -17.12
N ALA A 135 4.45 -28.16 -16.85
CA ALA A 135 3.73 -29.37 -17.25
C ALA A 135 3.66 -29.51 -18.79
N GLN A 136 3.36 -28.44 -19.52
CA GLN A 136 3.40 -28.41 -20.99
C GLN A 136 4.79 -28.75 -21.53
N ALA A 137 5.86 -28.17 -20.97
CA ALA A 137 7.22 -28.52 -21.36
C ALA A 137 7.49 -30.01 -21.13
N MET A 138 7.03 -30.58 -20.01
CA MET A 138 7.19 -32.00 -19.71
C MET A 138 6.48 -32.92 -20.69
N THR A 139 5.31 -32.54 -21.22
CA THR A 139 4.61 -33.36 -22.23
C THR A 139 5.45 -33.59 -23.50
N THR A 140 6.39 -32.71 -23.83
CA THR A 140 7.29 -32.88 -24.99
C THR A 140 8.31 -34.01 -24.82
N THR A 141 8.49 -34.49 -23.60
CA THR A 141 9.42 -35.60 -23.28
C THR A 141 8.74 -36.96 -23.35
N ILE A 142 7.41 -36.99 -23.49
CA ILE A 142 6.62 -38.22 -23.55
C ILE A 142 6.66 -38.74 -24.99
N ASP A 143 7.02 -40.02 -25.15
CA ASP A 143 6.76 -40.77 -26.38
C ASP A 143 5.32 -41.32 -26.31
N PRO A 144 4.37 -40.77 -27.09
CA PRO A 144 2.96 -41.13 -26.98
C PRO A 144 2.66 -42.56 -27.42
N GLN A 145 3.39 -43.07 -28.41
CA GLN A 145 3.23 -44.44 -28.90
C GLN A 145 3.73 -45.44 -27.86
N LEU A 146 4.90 -45.18 -27.25
CA LEU A 146 5.42 -46.00 -26.17
C LEU A 146 4.52 -45.95 -24.94
N HIS A 147 4.00 -44.76 -24.57
CA HIS A 147 3.10 -44.57 -23.44
C HIS A 147 1.88 -45.51 -23.49
N ARG A 148 1.24 -45.63 -24.67
CA ARG A 148 0.09 -46.53 -24.88
C ARG A 148 0.40 -48.01 -24.68
N THR A 149 1.68 -48.41 -24.71
CA THR A 149 2.08 -49.81 -24.53
C THR A 149 2.15 -50.24 -23.06
N PHE A 150 2.15 -49.30 -22.12
CA PHE A 150 2.20 -49.58 -20.69
C PHE A 150 0.80 -49.88 -20.15
N ILE A 151 0.48 -51.17 -20.04
CA ILE A 151 -0.84 -51.70 -19.67
C ILE A 151 -0.78 -52.75 -18.55
N HIS A 152 0.42 -53.16 -18.12
CA HIS A 152 0.66 -54.19 -17.12
C HIS A 152 1.72 -53.72 -16.12
N LYS A 153 1.49 -53.98 -14.84
CA LYS A 153 2.40 -53.64 -13.72
C LYS A 153 3.81 -54.19 -13.92
N GLU A 154 3.94 -55.40 -14.47
CA GLU A 154 5.24 -56.05 -14.69
C GLU A 154 6.15 -55.26 -15.65
N GLN A 155 5.59 -54.31 -16.42
CA GLN A 155 6.35 -53.45 -17.31
C GLN A 155 7.20 -52.41 -16.57
N GLU A 156 6.95 -52.13 -15.29
CA GLU A 156 7.73 -51.19 -14.47
C GLU A 156 9.21 -51.57 -14.39
N GLU A 157 9.50 -52.88 -14.38
CA GLU A 157 10.86 -53.44 -14.34
C GLU A 157 11.57 -53.36 -15.71
N THR A 158 10.87 -52.97 -16.76
CA THR A 158 11.44 -52.92 -18.11
C THR A 158 12.30 -51.68 -18.31
N LYS A 159 13.37 -51.81 -19.10
CA LYS A 159 14.19 -50.67 -19.51
C LYS A 159 13.38 -49.61 -20.25
N ALA A 160 12.34 -50.02 -20.98
CA ALA A 160 11.46 -49.10 -21.70
C ALA A 160 10.73 -48.16 -20.73
N TYR A 161 10.13 -48.72 -19.67
CA TYR A 161 9.46 -47.92 -18.63
C TYR A 161 10.44 -47.02 -17.88
N GLN A 162 11.57 -47.57 -17.44
CA GLN A 162 12.60 -46.82 -16.71
C GLN A 162 13.15 -45.64 -17.53
N ASN A 163 13.30 -45.81 -18.85
CA ASN A 163 13.70 -44.72 -19.74
C ASN A 163 12.59 -43.68 -19.92
N ALA A 164 11.31 -44.09 -19.94
CA ALA A 164 10.16 -43.20 -20.09
C ALA A 164 9.96 -42.29 -18.86
N ILE A 165 10.16 -42.81 -17.64
CA ILE A 165 10.01 -42.02 -16.39
C ILE A 165 11.26 -41.18 -16.07
N LYS A 166 12.42 -41.49 -16.66
CA LYS A 166 13.70 -40.83 -16.33
C LYS A 166 13.67 -39.30 -16.47
N PRO A 167 13.09 -38.69 -17.53
CA PRO A 167 12.99 -37.23 -17.61
C PRO A 167 12.17 -36.64 -16.45
N PHE A 168 11.13 -37.34 -16.01
CA PHE A 168 10.26 -36.91 -14.93
C PHE A 168 11.00 -36.93 -13.59
N ALA A 169 11.69 -38.04 -13.31
CA ALA A 169 12.53 -38.19 -12.12
C ALA A 169 13.63 -37.12 -12.04
N GLN A 170 14.25 -36.78 -13.17
CA GLN A 170 15.26 -35.72 -13.24
C GLN A 170 14.69 -34.35 -12.88
N ILE A 171 13.48 -34.02 -13.35
CA ILE A 171 12.84 -32.74 -13.04
C ILE A 171 12.39 -32.67 -11.59
N LEU A 172 11.85 -33.76 -11.03
CA LEU A 172 11.55 -33.84 -9.60
C LEU A 172 12.81 -33.63 -8.74
N ALA A 173 13.94 -34.24 -9.12
CA ALA A 173 15.20 -34.07 -8.41
C ALA A 173 15.74 -32.62 -8.48
N LEU A 174 15.52 -31.93 -9.61
CA LEU A 174 15.98 -30.55 -9.82
C LEU A 174 15.05 -29.51 -9.18
N ASN A 175 13.75 -29.75 -9.19
CA ASN A 175 12.74 -28.81 -8.72
C ASN A 175 11.98 -29.36 -7.51
N LYS A 176 12.55 -29.14 -6.32
CA LYS A 176 11.96 -29.52 -5.03
C LYS A 176 10.61 -28.85 -4.69
N GLN A 177 10.12 -27.93 -5.53
CA GLN A 177 8.80 -27.34 -5.33
C GLN A 177 7.68 -28.26 -5.83
N ILE A 178 7.97 -29.10 -6.83
CA ILE A 178 7.06 -30.10 -7.38
C ILE A 178 7.16 -31.35 -6.50
N LYS A 179 6.02 -31.84 -5.99
CA LYS A 179 5.95 -33.10 -5.24
C LYS A 179 5.75 -34.26 -6.21
N PHE A 180 4.80 -34.14 -7.15
CA PHE A 180 4.48 -35.23 -8.09
C PHE A 180 4.45 -34.76 -9.54
N ILE A 181 4.88 -35.66 -10.44
CA ILE A 181 4.67 -35.56 -11.89
C ILE A 181 4.25 -36.94 -12.35
N TYR A 182 3.07 -37.07 -12.94
CA TYR A 182 2.55 -38.36 -13.39
C TYR A 182 1.79 -38.22 -14.69
N THR A 183 1.46 -39.35 -15.30
CA THR A 183 0.49 -39.39 -16.40
C THR A 183 -0.67 -40.30 -16.06
N VAL A 184 -1.86 -39.89 -16.50
CA VAL A 184 -3.10 -40.65 -16.33
C VAL A 184 -3.86 -40.77 -17.64
N ILE A 185 -4.67 -41.82 -17.73
CA ILE A 185 -5.62 -42.05 -18.80
C ILE A 185 -7.03 -42.25 -18.24
N LEU A 186 -8.03 -42.00 -19.07
CA LEU A 186 -9.43 -42.33 -18.78
C LEU A 186 -9.79 -43.63 -19.52
N LYS A 187 -10.24 -44.66 -18.78
CA LYS A 187 -10.69 -45.93 -19.34
C LYS A 187 -11.92 -46.43 -18.57
N ASN A 188 -13.02 -46.68 -19.27
CA ASN A 188 -14.29 -47.13 -18.66
C ASN A 188 -14.74 -46.22 -17.49
N ASP A 189 -14.69 -44.90 -17.69
CA ASP A 189 -15.01 -43.87 -16.69
C ASP A 189 -14.16 -43.87 -15.40
N LYS A 190 -13.07 -44.63 -15.39
CA LYS A 190 -12.08 -44.68 -14.31
C LYS A 190 -10.75 -44.10 -14.77
N ILE A 191 -10.04 -43.47 -13.84
CA ILE A 191 -8.75 -42.83 -14.09
C ILE A 191 -7.65 -43.80 -13.68
N TYR A 192 -6.64 -43.99 -14.52
CA TYR A 192 -5.55 -44.91 -14.26
C TYR A 192 -4.21 -44.23 -14.45
N PHE A 193 -3.27 -44.49 -13.53
CA PHE A 193 -1.88 -44.04 -13.64
C PHE A 193 -1.09 -44.88 -14.65
N ILE A 194 -0.18 -44.24 -15.36
CA ILE A 194 0.68 -44.91 -16.35
C ILE A 194 2.16 -44.66 -16.04
N LEU A 195 2.60 -43.41 -16.10
CA LEU A 195 3.97 -43.03 -15.75
C LEU A 195 3.96 -42.36 -14.39
N ASP A 196 4.73 -42.90 -13.46
CA ASP A 196 5.02 -42.30 -12.16
C ASP A 196 6.51 -42.52 -11.83
N PRO A 197 7.33 -41.47 -11.73
CA PRO A 197 8.74 -41.57 -11.33
C PRO A 197 8.93 -41.67 -9.81
N THR A 198 7.86 -41.63 -9.02
CA THR A 198 7.95 -41.60 -7.56
C THR A 198 8.58 -42.89 -7.05
N PRO A 199 9.69 -42.82 -6.29
CA PRO A 199 10.33 -44.01 -5.75
C PRO A 199 9.37 -44.80 -4.87
N LYS A 200 9.40 -46.13 -4.96
CA LYS A 200 8.66 -47.01 -4.05
C LYS A 200 9.03 -46.69 -2.59
N GLY A 201 8.04 -46.67 -1.71
CA GLY A 201 8.14 -46.41 -0.29
C GLY A 201 7.28 -45.24 0.18
N ASP A 202 7.52 -44.87 1.42
CA ASP A 202 6.85 -43.76 2.12
C ASP A 202 7.94 -42.76 2.51
N ALA A 203 8.11 -41.72 1.67
CA ALA A 203 9.23 -40.80 1.82
C ALA A 203 9.00 -39.74 2.91
N ASP A 204 7.74 -39.46 3.26
CA ASP A 204 7.37 -38.51 4.31
C ASP A 204 6.94 -39.16 5.63
N GLY A 205 6.84 -40.49 5.68
CA GLY A 205 6.65 -41.29 6.88
C GLY A 205 5.21 -41.24 7.41
N ASP A 206 4.23 -40.95 6.55
CA ASP A 206 2.83 -40.83 6.94
C ASP A 206 2.08 -42.17 6.98
N GLY A 207 2.76 -43.26 6.59
CA GLY A 207 2.23 -44.61 6.52
C GLY A 207 1.51 -44.94 5.21
N VAL A 208 1.54 -44.04 4.23
CA VAL A 208 0.96 -44.19 2.89
C VAL A 208 2.08 -44.41 1.86
N GLU A 209 1.87 -45.33 0.94
CA GLU A 209 2.80 -45.54 -0.18
C GLU A 209 2.69 -44.35 -1.15
N ASP A 210 3.82 -43.65 -1.36
CA ASP A 210 3.89 -42.45 -2.21
C ASP A 210 3.78 -42.80 -3.71
N SER A 211 4.18 -44.02 -4.10
CA SER A 211 4.19 -44.43 -5.51
C SER A 211 2.91 -45.16 -5.93
N VAL A 212 2.63 -45.12 -7.24
CA VAL A 212 1.54 -45.89 -7.84
C VAL A 212 2.07 -46.87 -8.89
N ASP A 213 1.32 -47.95 -9.11
CA ASP A 213 1.63 -48.93 -10.15
C ASP A 213 0.99 -48.55 -11.51
N ILE A 214 1.55 -49.07 -12.61
CA ILE A 214 0.92 -49.00 -13.93
C ILE A 214 -0.48 -49.60 -13.87
N MET A 215 -1.45 -48.87 -14.42
CA MET A 215 -2.87 -49.23 -14.43
C MET A 215 -3.50 -49.35 -13.03
N GLN A 216 -2.88 -48.78 -11.99
CA GLN A 216 -3.55 -48.56 -10.72
C GLN A 216 -4.64 -47.50 -10.88
N GLU A 217 -5.83 -47.81 -10.38
CA GLU A 217 -6.95 -46.86 -10.37
C GLU A 217 -6.64 -45.69 -9.44
N TYR A 218 -6.96 -44.49 -9.89
CA TYR A 218 -6.96 -43.30 -9.04
C TYR A 218 -8.34 -43.25 -8.36
N ASP A 219 -8.38 -43.66 -7.09
CA ASP A 219 -9.62 -43.84 -6.33
C ASP A 219 -10.35 -42.52 -6.00
N ASP A 220 -9.62 -41.46 -5.63
CA ASP A 220 -10.18 -40.14 -5.29
C ASP A 220 -9.45 -38.99 -6.01
N PRO A 221 -9.57 -38.90 -7.34
CA PRO A 221 -8.93 -37.85 -8.11
C PRO A 221 -9.69 -36.54 -7.95
N SER A 222 -8.95 -35.42 -8.00
CA SER A 222 -9.56 -34.09 -8.11
C SER A 222 -10.61 -34.04 -9.23
N GLY A 223 -11.79 -33.48 -8.95
CA GLY A 223 -12.85 -33.33 -9.96
C GLY A 223 -12.38 -32.56 -11.21
N LEU A 224 -11.40 -31.67 -11.04
CA LEU A 224 -10.77 -30.92 -12.13
C LEU A 224 -9.88 -31.79 -13.03
N LEU A 225 -9.26 -32.85 -12.50
CA LEU A 225 -8.53 -33.83 -13.31
C LEU A 225 -9.50 -34.63 -14.20
N GLY A 226 -10.63 -35.06 -13.60
CA GLY A 226 -11.69 -35.73 -14.36
C GLY A 226 -12.30 -34.82 -15.43
N GLU A 227 -12.49 -33.53 -15.13
CA GLU A 227 -12.91 -32.53 -16.13
C GLU A 227 -11.89 -32.45 -17.25
N ALA A 228 -10.61 -32.28 -16.94
CA ALA A 228 -9.54 -32.14 -17.92
C ALA A 228 -9.47 -33.35 -18.86
N LEU A 229 -9.63 -34.58 -18.33
CA LEU A 229 -9.64 -35.81 -19.13
C LEU A 229 -10.82 -35.87 -20.11
N ARG A 230 -12.00 -35.41 -19.69
CA ARG A 230 -13.21 -35.41 -20.52
C ARG A 230 -13.22 -34.30 -21.57
N THR A 231 -12.77 -33.11 -21.19
CA THR A 231 -12.72 -31.93 -22.08
C THR A 231 -11.46 -31.90 -22.93
N GLN A 232 -10.45 -32.73 -22.59
CA GLN A 232 -9.13 -32.76 -23.22
C GLN A 232 -8.49 -31.38 -23.25
N SER A 233 -8.66 -30.61 -22.17
CA SER A 233 -8.19 -29.23 -22.07
C SER A 233 -7.20 -29.08 -20.92
N THR A 234 -6.30 -28.11 -21.04
CA THR A 234 -5.44 -27.74 -19.92
C THR A 234 -6.28 -27.13 -18.79
N ILE A 235 -6.16 -27.66 -17.58
CA ILE A 235 -6.83 -27.16 -16.37
C ILE A 235 -5.81 -27.01 -15.25
N VAL A 236 -5.95 -25.94 -14.47
CA VAL A 236 -5.12 -25.69 -13.28
C VAL A 236 -6.01 -25.41 -12.08
N THR A 237 -5.67 -25.97 -10.93
CA THR A 237 -6.46 -25.79 -9.71
C THR A 237 -6.31 -24.37 -9.17
N LYS A 238 -7.42 -23.69 -8.88
CA LYS A 238 -7.41 -22.34 -8.28
C LYS A 238 -7.30 -22.38 -6.75
N GLU A 239 -7.93 -23.39 -6.16
CA GLU A 239 -7.97 -23.70 -4.74
C GLU A 239 -7.32 -25.07 -4.51
N PRO A 240 -6.79 -25.34 -3.30
CA PRO A 240 -6.17 -26.62 -3.01
C PRO A 240 -7.22 -27.74 -3.02
N TYR A 241 -6.82 -28.91 -3.51
CA TYR A 241 -7.57 -30.15 -3.36
C TYR A 241 -6.86 -31.10 -2.40
N ILE A 242 -7.61 -32.07 -1.89
CA ILE A 242 -7.11 -33.08 -0.94
C ILE A 242 -7.26 -34.44 -1.60
N ASP A 243 -6.22 -35.27 -1.48
CA ASP A 243 -6.23 -36.68 -1.86
C ASP A 243 -5.52 -37.51 -0.77
N GLN A 244 -5.27 -38.78 -1.06
CA GLN A 244 -4.63 -39.71 -0.13
C GLN A 244 -3.16 -39.41 0.20
N TRP A 245 -2.47 -38.59 -0.61
CA TRP A 245 -1.08 -38.18 -0.41
C TRP A 245 -0.95 -36.76 0.18
N GLY A 246 -2.07 -36.08 0.43
CA GLY A 246 -2.10 -34.80 1.14
C GLY A 246 -2.92 -33.72 0.45
N THR A 247 -2.37 -32.49 0.41
CA THR A 247 -3.09 -31.30 -0.10
C THR A 247 -2.27 -30.58 -1.16
N PHE A 248 -2.86 -30.41 -2.34
CA PHE A 248 -2.14 -30.05 -3.54
C PHE A 248 -2.78 -28.92 -4.36
N PHE A 249 -1.93 -28.26 -5.13
CA PHE A 249 -2.31 -27.50 -6.31
C PHE A 249 -1.73 -28.20 -7.54
N GLY A 250 -2.58 -28.48 -8.51
CA GLY A 250 -2.24 -29.26 -9.69
C GLY A 250 -2.42 -28.50 -11.00
N ALA A 251 -1.58 -28.83 -11.97
CA ALA A 251 -1.81 -28.53 -13.38
C ALA A 251 -1.98 -29.84 -14.16
N TYR A 252 -3.03 -29.88 -14.97
CA TYR A 252 -3.42 -31.01 -15.79
C TYR A 252 -3.32 -30.60 -17.25
N VAL A 253 -2.39 -31.21 -17.98
CA VAL A 253 -2.09 -30.85 -19.37
C VAL A 253 -2.29 -32.07 -20.26
N PRO A 254 -3.15 -31.98 -21.30
CA PRO A 254 -3.32 -33.06 -22.25
C PRO A 254 -2.09 -33.21 -23.14
N PHE A 255 -1.79 -34.44 -23.53
CA PHE A 255 -0.81 -34.74 -24.56
C PHE A 255 -1.40 -35.68 -25.61
N TYR A 256 -0.88 -35.55 -26.83
CA TYR A 256 -1.43 -36.14 -28.04
C TYR A 256 -0.33 -36.89 -28.78
N ASP A 257 -0.72 -37.83 -29.63
CA ASP A 257 0.20 -38.47 -30.57
C ASP A 257 0.44 -37.59 -31.82
N ASP A 258 1.34 -38.04 -32.69
CA ASP A 258 1.72 -37.32 -33.92
C ASP A 258 0.53 -37.05 -34.87
N ASN A 259 -0.57 -37.81 -34.72
CA ASN A 259 -1.79 -37.63 -35.50
C ASN A 259 -2.78 -36.67 -34.83
N GLY A 260 -2.41 -36.07 -33.70
CA GLY A 260 -3.27 -35.21 -32.89
C GLY A 260 -4.34 -35.96 -32.10
N SER A 261 -4.24 -37.29 -31.98
CA SER A 261 -5.20 -38.05 -31.17
C SER A 261 -4.82 -37.99 -29.71
N PHE A 262 -5.81 -37.78 -28.85
CA PHE A 262 -5.62 -37.71 -27.41
C PHE A 262 -5.06 -39.02 -26.86
N VAL A 263 -4.04 -38.92 -26.00
CA VAL A 263 -3.38 -40.08 -25.38
C VAL A 263 -3.68 -40.11 -23.88
N GLY A 264 -3.50 -38.99 -23.20
CA GLY A 264 -3.72 -38.87 -21.76
C GLY A 264 -3.44 -37.47 -21.24
N ILE A 265 -3.37 -37.35 -19.92
CA ILE A 265 -3.02 -36.12 -19.23
C ILE A 265 -1.76 -36.31 -18.42
N LEU A 266 -0.88 -35.32 -18.46
CA LEU A 266 0.19 -35.15 -17.49
C LEU A 266 -0.34 -34.30 -16.32
N GLY A 267 -0.25 -34.85 -15.12
CA GLY A 267 -0.47 -34.15 -13.86
C GLY A 267 0.85 -33.68 -13.27
N MET A 268 0.86 -32.47 -12.73
CA MET A 268 1.99 -31.92 -11.99
C MET A 268 1.48 -31.19 -10.76
N ASP A 269 1.92 -31.65 -9.59
CA ASP A 269 1.39 -31.18 -8.29
C ASP A 269 2.48 -30.53 -7.43
N ILE A 270 2.09 -29.43 -6.78
CA ILE A 270 2.86 -28.79 -5.70
C ILE A 270 2.06 -28.89 -4.41
N THR A 271 2.74 -29.09 -3.29
CA THR A 271 2.08 -29.10 -1.98
C THR A 271 1.51 -27.72 -1.64
N ALA A 272 0.41 -27.69 -0.87
CA ALA A 272 -0.14 -26.45 -0.33
C ALA A 272 0.90 -25.66 0.47
N ASP A 273 1.77 -26.34 1.21
CA ASP A 273 2.88 -25.72 1.93
C ASP A 273 3.85 -25.00 0.99
N ASN A 274 4.29 -25.65 -0.09
CA ASN A 274 5.17 -25.02 -1.07
C ASN A 274 4.49 -23.83 -1.75
N TYR A 275 3.20 -23.94 -2.06
CA TYR A 275 2.40 -22.83 -2.57
C TYR A 275 2.38 -21.64 -1.61
N PHE A 276 2.01 -21.85 -0.34
CA PHE A 276 1.94 -20.76 0.64
C PHE A 276 3.31 -20.18 1.01
N LYS A 277 4.38 -20.99 1.02
CA LYS A 277 5.76 -20.52 1.18
C LYS A 277 6.13 -19.48 0.14
N ARG A 278 5.68 -19.63 -1.12
CA ARG A 278 5.91 -18.63 -2.19
C ARG A 278 5.15 -17.31 -1.96
N LEU A 279 4.04 -17.34 -1.22
CA LEU A 279 3.26 -16.13 -0.89
C LEU A 279 3.76 -15.40 0.38
N MET A 280 4.55 -16.06 1.23
CA MET A 280 5.05 -15.49 2.49
C MET A 280 5.89 -14.21 2.32
N PRO A 281 6.80 -14.07 1.33
CA PRO A 281 7.58 -12.85 1.16
C PRO A 281 6.71 -11.60 0.98
N ILE A 282 5.65 -11.70 0.18
CA ILE A 282 4.71 -10.59 -0.06
C ILE A 282 4.01 -10.21 1.24
N LYS A 283 3.47 -11.20 1.98
CA LYS A 283 2.83 -10.94 3.28
C LYS A 283 3.79 -10.27 4.27
N ARG A 284 5.02 -10.77 4.40
CA ARG A 284 6.04 -10.19 5.30
C ARG A 284 6.43 -8.77 4.89
N ALA A 285 6.59 -8.52 3.60
CA ALA A 285 6.91 -7.19 3.08
C ALA A 285 5.79 -6.19 3.39
N THR A 286 4.52 -6.56 3.15
CA THR A 286 3.36 -5.72 3.47
C THR A 286 3.26 -5.43 4.96
N ILE A 287 3.45 -6.41 5.84
CA ILE A 287 3.44 -6.19 7.29
C ILE A 287 4.53 -5.19 7.69
N ARG A 288 5.76 -5.36 7.19
CA ARG A 288 6.86 -4.42 7.46
C ARG A 288 6.54 -3.01 6.97
N ALA A 289 5.92 -2.88 5.80
CA ALA A 289 5.50 -1.59 5.24
C ALA A 289 4.42 -0.91 6.10
N ILE A 290 3.42 -1.65 6.57
CA ILE A 290 2.37 -1.11 7.46
C ILE A 290 2.96 -0.68 8.80
N VAL A 291 3.84 -1.48 9.39
CA VAL A 291 4.52 -1.15 10.66
C VAL A 291 5.39 0.11 10.49
N ALA A 292 6.19 0.20 9.43
CA ALA A 292 6.96 1.40 9.14
C ALA A 292 6.06 2.63 8.92
N GLY A 293 4.96 2.45 8.16
CA GLY A 293 3.95 3.47 7.94
C GLY A 293 3.30 3.99 9.22
N PHE A 294 3.03 3.09 10.18
CA PHE A 294 2.54 3.46 11.50
C PHE A 294 3.53 4.39 12.24
N PHE A 295 4.81 4.03 12.29
CA PHE A 295 5.83 4.87 12.94
C PHE A 295 6.01 6.23 12.24
N ILE A 296 6.00 6.26 10.90
CA ILE A 296 6.06 7.52 10.13
C ILE A 296 4.86 8.41 10.50
N THR A 297 3.67 7.82 10.56
CA THR A 297 2.45 8.56 10.88
C THR A 297 2.45 9.06 12.33
N PHE A 298 2.99 8.27 13.25
CA PHE A 298 3.20 8.68 14.63
C PHE A 298 4.15 9.87 14.75
N VAL A 299 5.27 9.87 14.01
CA VAL A 299 6.22 11.00 13.97
C VAL A 299 5.55 12.26 13.41
N ILE A 300 4.79 12.13 12.32
CA ILE A 300 4.03 13.25 11.73
C ILE A 300 3.03 13.82 12.75
N GLY A 301 2.23 12.96 13.39
CA GLY A 301 1.28 13.37 14.42
C GLY A 301 1.95 14.07 15.60
N SER A 302 3.09 13.52 16.07
CA SER A 302 3.88 14.12 17.14
C SER A 302 4.43 15.49 16.78
N LEU A 303 4.93 15.67 15.54
CA LEU A 303 5.41 16.96 15.05
C LEU A 303 4.29 18.00 14.94
N VAL A 304 3.11 17.60 14.43
CA VAL A 304 1.93 18.48 14.38
C VAL A 304 1.52 18.89 15.80
N TRP A 305 1.44 17.94 16.72
CA TRP A 305 1.11 18.23 18.12
C TRP A 305 2.12 19.21 18.73
N PHE A 306 3.43 18.96 18.54
CA PHE A 306 4.50 19.82 19.08
C PHE A 306 4.41 21.25 18.54
N THR A 307 4.27 21.41 17.22
CA THR A 307 4.18 22.73 16.57
C THR A 307 2.92 23.49 16.97
N ARG A 308 1.77 22.82 17.07
CA ARG A 308 0.50 23.42 17.50
C ARG A 308 0.49 23.77 18.98
N ASN A 309 1.07 22.91 19.84
CA ASN A 309 1.21 23.18 21.26
C ASN A 309 2.11 24.40 21.50
N PHE A 310 3.26 24.47 20.81
CA PHE A 310 4.15 25.63 20.87
C PHE A 310 3.45 26.92 20.40
N SER A 311 2.71 26.85 19.29
CA SER A 311 1.93 27.99 18.78
C SER A 311 0.85 28.46 19.77
N SER A 312 0.20 27.53 20.47
CA SER A 312 -0.80 27.84 21.50
C SER A 312 -0.17 28.56 22.69
N ILE A 313 0.99 28.10 23.17
CA ILE A 313 1.73 28.74 24.27
C ILE A 313 2.13 30.17 23.88
N VAL A 314 2.71 30.36 22.69
CA VAL A 314 3.10 31.68 22.19
C VAL A 314 1.88 32.61 22.05
N ASN A 315 0.75 32.11 21.56
CA ASN A 315 -0.48 32.90 21.43
C ASN A 315 -1.05 33.32 22.81
N HIS A 316 -1.00 32.45 23.82
CA HIS A 316 -1.39 32.81 25.19
C HIS A 316 -0.53 33.94 25.76
N ASN A 317 0.80 33.84 25.63
CA ASN A 317 1.72 34.87 26.08
C ASN A 317 1.54 36.20 25.31
N ARG A 318 1.30 36.13 23.99
CA ARG A 318 0.98 37.31 23.18
C ARG A 318 -0.29 38.01 23.68
N LEU A 319 -1.34 37.24 23.95
CA LEU A 319 -2.63 37.77 24.42
C LEU A 319 -2.55 38.35 25.84
N SER A 320 -1.73 37.79 26.74
CA SER A 320 -1.52 38.37 28.07
C SER A 320 -0.80 39.71 28.00
N LEU A 321 0.26 39.81 27.20
CA LEU A 321 0.99 41.07 26.99
C LEU A 321 0.10 42.17 26.40
N ILE A 322 -0.75 41.85 25.42
CA ILE A 322 -1.70 42.82 24.87
C ILE A 322 -2.70 43.29 25.93
N LYS A 323 -3.18 42.39 26.80
CA LYS A 323 -4.07 42.75 27.91
C LYS A 323 -3.37 43.65 28.93
N GLU A 324 -2.13 43.35 29.30
CA GLU A 324 -1.33 44.16 30.22
C GLU A 324 -1.05 45.54 29.65
N LEU A 325 -0.65 45.65 28.38
CA LEU A 325 -0.44 46.93 27.69
C LEU A 325 -1.74 47.75 27.65
N LYS A 326 -2.88 47.11 27.38
CA LYS A 326 -4.18 47.77 27.39
C LYS A 326 -4.55 48.28 28.79
N GLN A 327 -4.29 47.50 29.84
CA GLN A 327 -4.56 47.89 31.22
C GLN A 327 -3.64 49.04 31.67
N HIS A 328 -2.34 48.95 31.38
CA HIS A 328 -1.39 50.01 31.72
C HIS A 328 -1.77 51.32 31.04
N LYS A 329 -2.08 51.29 29.73
CA LYS A 329 -2.51 52.48 28.98
C LYS A 329 -3.82 53.04 29.54
N HIS A 330 -4.79 52.20 29.88
CA HIS A 330 -6.04 52.64 30.51
C HIS A 330 -5.79 53.35 31.85
N ASN A 331 -4.97 52.76 32.72
CA ASN A 331 -4.59 53.36 34.00
C ASN A 331 -3.88 54.71 33.81
N SER A 332 -2.92 54.80 32.87
CA SER A 332 -2.21 56.05 32.56
C SER A 332 -3.14 57.16 32.03
N CYS A 333 -4.13 56.82 31.20
CA CYS A 333 -5.11 57.79 30.70
C CYS A 333 -6.14 58.21 31.77
N SER A 334 -6.30 57.46 32.86
CA SER A 334 -7.26 57.76 33.96
C SER A 334 -6.69 58.64 35.07
N ILE A 335 -5.36 58.78 35.15
CA ILE A 335 -4.65 59.56 36.18
C ILE A 335 -4.42 61.02 35.72
N LEU A 336 -4.57 61.30 34.43
CA LEU A 336 -4.52 62.64 33.82
C LEU A 336 -5.91 63.27 33.76
#